data_AF-A0A290WW22-F1
#
_entry.id   AF-A0A290WW22-F1
#
_cell.length_a   1.000
_cell.length_b   1.000
_cell.length_c   1.000
_cell.angle_alpha   90.00
_cell.angle_beta   90.00
_cell.angle_gamma   90.00
#
_symmetry.space_group_name_H-M   'P 1'
#
loop_
_entity.id
_entity.type
_entity.pdbx_description
1 polymer ?
#
loop_
_entity_poly.entity_id
_entity_poly.type
_entity_poly.pdbx_seq_one_letter_code
_entity_poly.pdbx_strand_id
1 'polypeptide(L)'
;MTSTHAPLSISLQCLGNAGCVYQRKPIDVLVTIRNDGSRDIGFPLDYLRKSGPIVKFIDTDTGAVTYARRGLANPALKTQFTTIAPGASISMEIDVHPTDIETFRIEKVDISVEVILKGNIRIDGEAELQDYQGGAKIRIFEKDE
;
A
#
# COMPACT_ATOMS: atom_id res chain seq x y z
N MET A 1 -15.28 24.69 3.55
CA MET A 1 -14.02 24.15 2.98
C MET A 1 -14.17 22.64 2.94
N THR A 2 -14.77 22.12 1.87
CA THR A 2 -14.99 20.68 1.71
C THR A 2 -13.66 20.05 1.32
N SER A 3 -13.03 19.35 2.27
CA SER A 3 -11.95 18.40 1.99
C SER A 3 -12.56 17.29 1.13
N THR A 4 -12.54 17.47 -0.19
CA THR A 4 -12.96 16.44 -1.13
C THR A 4 -11.88 15.38 -1.10
N HIS A 5 -12.05 14.37 -0.24
CA HIS A 5 -11.22 13.17 -0.30
C HIS A 5 -11.21 12.67 -1.74
N ALA A 6 -10.02 12.52 -2.33
CA ALA A 6 -9.91 11.95 -3.65
C ALA A 6 -10.57 10.57 -3.69
N PRO A 7 -11.37 10.25 -4.72
CA PRO A 7 -12.14 9.02 -4.77
C PRO A 7 -11.26 7.84 -5.23
N LEU A 8 -10.13 7.62 -4.54
CA LEU A 8 -9.30 6.45 -4.73
C LEU A 8 -9.57 5.44 -3.63
N SER A 9 -9.84 4.20 -4.01
CA SER A 9 -9.83 3.06 -3.08
C SER A 9 -8.58 2.22 -3.27
N ILE A 10 -8.17 1.56 -2.19
CA ILE A 10 -7.01 0.67 -2.16
C ILE A 10 -7.49 -0.71 -1.72
N SER A 11 -7.04 -1.74 -2.42
CA SER A 11 -7.21 -3.13 -2.02
C SER A 11 -5.88 -3.87 -2.03
N LEU A 12 -5.79 -4.90 -1.20
CA LEU A 12 -4.61 -5.73 -1.04
C LEU A 12 -4.96 -7.19 -1.33
N GLN A 13 -4.04 -7.89 -1.97
CA GLN A 13 -4.17 -9.32 -2.23
C GLN A 13 -2.80 -9.99 -2.16
N CYS A 14 -2.66 -11.04 -1.36
CA CYS A 14 -1.45 -11.88 -1.42
C CYS A 14 -1.44 -12.68 -2.73
N LEU A 15 -0.35 -12.59 -3.47
CA LEU A 15 -0.16 -13.27 -4.74
C LEU A 15 0.25 -14.73 -4.50
N GLY A 16 -0.40 -15.66 -5.20
CA GLY A 16 -0.12 -17.10 -5.09
C GLY A 16 -0.39 -17.72 -3.71
N ASN A 17 -0.91 -16.95 -2.74
CA ASN A 17 -1.07 -17.36 -1.35
C ASN A 17 -2.48 -16.99 -0.84
N ALA A 18 -3.45 -17.84 -1.15
CA ALA A 18 -4.83 -17.64 -0.72
C ALA A 18 -4.94 -17.65 0.82
N GLY A 19 -5.40 -16.54 1.39
CA GLY A 19 -5.50 -16.35 2.82
C GLY A 19 -4.25 -15.78 3.49
N CYS A 20 -3.19 -15.45 2.73
CA CYS A 20 -1.99 -14.80 3.27
C CYS A 20 -1.31 -15.58 4.40
N VAL A 21 -1.16 -16.89 4.19
CA VAL A 21 -0.57 -17.79 5.18
C VAL A 21 0.94 -17.59 5.21
N TYR A 22 1.48 -17.27 6.38
CA TYR A 22 2.91 -17.12 6.57
C TYR A 22 3.59 -18.48 6.68
N GLN A 23 4.62 -18.69 5.85
CA GLN A 23 5.41 -19.91 5.80
C GLN A 23 6.91 -19.59 5.95
N ARG A 24 7.25 -18.54 6.70
CA ARG A 24 8.63 -18.05 6.89
C ARG A 24 9.37 -17.75 5.59
N LYS A 25 8.61 -17.31 4.59
CA LYS A 25 9.07 -16.85 3.28
C LYS A 25 8.47 -15.48 2.99
N PRO A 26 9.08 -14.69 2.09
CA PRO A 26 8.45 -13.47 1.60
C PRO A 26 7.04 -13.74 1.07
N ILE A 27 6.14 -12.79 1.30
CA ILE A 27 4.79 -12.78 0.73
C ILE A 27 4.67 -11.57 -0.17
N ASP A 28 4.44 -11.82 -1.45
CA ASP A 28 4.19 -10.77 -2.43
C ASP A 28 2.73 -10.32 -2.31
N VAL A 29 2.52 -9.02 -2.14
CA VAL A 29 1.21 -8.41 -1.98
C VAL A 29 0.96 -7.45 -3.13
N LEU A 30 -0.09 -7.72 -3.89
CA LEU A 30 -0.60 -6.81 -4.90
C LEU A 30 -1.40 -5.70 -4.23
N VAL A 31 -0.92 -4.47 -4.39
CA VAL A 31 -1.62 -3.24 -4.03
C VAL A 31 -2.34 -2.73 -5.26
N THR A 32 -3.67 -2.72 -5.23
CA THR A 32 -4.50 -2.18 -6.32
C THR A 32 -5.11 -0.86 -5.90
N ILE A 33 -4.98 0.14 -6.77
CA ILE A 33 -5.50 1.48 -6.58
C ILE A 33 -6.56 1.70 -7.66
N ARG A 34 -7.79 1.93 -7.25
CA ARG A 34 -8.92 2.11 -8.15
C ARG A 34 -9.45 3.54 -8.05
N ASN A 35 -9.78 4.11 -9.21
CA ASN A 35 -10.49 5.38 -9.26
C ASN A 35 -12.00 5.11 -9.23
N ASP A 36 -12.63 5.40 -8.09
CA ASP A 36 -14.08 5.31 -7.90
C ASP A 36 -14.79 6.65 -8.18
N GLY A 37 -14.04 7.63 -8.66
CA GLY A 37 -14.54 8.94 -9.05
C GLY A 37 -15.09 8.97 -10.47
N SER A 38 -15.53 10.17 -10.84
CA SER A 38 -16.02 10.50 -12.19
C SER A 38 -15.00 11.27 -13.04
N ARG A 39 -13.82 11.58 -12.50
CA ARG A 39 -12.76 12.33 -13.18
C ARG A 39 -11.47 11.53 -13.23
N ASP A 40 -10.64 11.78 -14.23
CA ASP A 40 -9.31 11.19 -14.34
C ASP A 40 -8.44 11.59 -13.14
N ILE A 41 -7.66 10.64 -12.62
CA ILE A 41 -6.72 10.87 -11.52
C ILE A 41 -5.31 10.51 -11.95
N GLY A 42 -4.41 11.48 -11.92
CA GLY A 42 -2.97 11.28 -12.03
C GLY A 42 -2.37 10.88 -10.68
N PHE A 43 -1.75 9.71 -10.63
CA PHE A 43 -1.13 9.15 -9.43
C PHE A 43 0.37 8.87 -9.66
N PRO A 44 1.28 9.21 -8.73
CA PRO A 44 2.72 9.06 -8.91
C PRO A 44 3.19 7.61 -8.65
N LEU A 45 2.68 6.68 -9.47
CA LEU A 45 2.90 5.23 -9.30
C LEU A 45 4.38 4.85 -9.32
N ASP A 46 5.15 5.41 -10.25
CA ASP A 46 6.56 5.06 -10.42
C ASP A 46 7.43 5.52 -9.24
N TYR A 47 7.08 6.63 -8.60
CA TYR A 47 7.73 7.03 -7.35
C TYR A 47 7.50 5.99 -6.25
N LEU A 48 6.27 5.49 -6.11
CA LEU A 48 5.91 4.50 -5.09
C LEU A 48 6.48 3.12 -5.40
N ARG A 49 6.55 2.70 -6.67
CA ARG A 49 7.23 1.46 -7.07
C ARG A 49 8.72 1.46 -6.71
N LYS A 50 9.37 2.64 -6.70
CA LYS A 50 10.80 2.77 -6.39
C LYS A 50 11.08 3.03 -4.92
N SER A 51 10.26 3.83 -4.24
CA SER A 51 10.45 4.17 -2.82
C SER A 51 9.77 3.18 -1.87
N GLY A 52 8.78 2.44 -2.34
CA GLY A 52 7.85 1.68 -1.51
C GLY A 52 6.80 2.58 -0.84
N PRO A 53 5.59 2.06 -0.60
CA PRO A 53 4.61 2.75 0.23
C PRO A 53 5.04 2.75 1.71
N ILE A 54 4.26 3.42 2.55
CA ILE A 54 4.40 3.22 4.00
C ILE A 54 3.74 1.88 4.31
N VAL A 55 4.50 0.93 4.83
CA VAL A 55 3.98 -0.35 5.30
C VAL A 55 4.12 -0.38 6.81
N LYS A 56 3.00 -0.53 7.50
CA LYS A 56 2.91 -0.61 8.95
C LYS A 56 2.50 -2.03 9.32
N PHE A 57 3.27 -2.66 10.19
CA PHE A 57 2.94 -3.96 10.74
C PHE A 57 2.40 -3.78 12.15
N ILE A 58 1.39 -4.56 12.49
CA ILE A 58 0.69 -4.50 13.77
C ILE A 58 0.55 -5.93 14.27
N ASP A 59 1.16 -6.24 15.41
CA ASP A 59 0.90 -7.49 16.13
C ASP A 59 -0.57 -7.52 16.57
N THR A 60 -1.33 -8.55 16.20
CA THR A 60 -2.76 -8.61 16.51
C THR A 60 -3.06 -8.88 17.99
N ASP A 61 -2.12 -9.50 18.70
CA ASP A 61 -2.29 -9.88 20.10
C ASP A 61 -1.91 -8.73 21.02
N THR A 62 -0.77 -8.09 20.75
CA THR A 62 -0.21 -7.03 21.62
C THR A 62 -0.54 -5.62 21.15
N GLY A 63 -0.89 -5.44 19.87
CA GLY A 63 -1.03 -4.13 19.24
C GLY A 63 0.31 -3.41 19.00
N ALA A 64 1.44 -4.08 19.24
CA ALA A 64 2.77 -3.53 18.94
C ALA A 64 2.88 -3.16 17.46
N VAL A 65 3.64 -2.10 17.16
CA VAL A 65 3.76 -1.56 15.81
C VAL A 65 5.23 -1.48 15.37
N THR A 66 5.50 -1.88 14.13
CA THR A 66 6.73 -1.53 13.41
C THR A 66 6.41 -1.09 11.98
N TYR A 67 7.41 -0.61 11.26
CA TYR A 67 7.28 -0.13 9.89
C TYR A 67 8.36 -0.74 8.99
N ALA A 68 8.00 -1.06 7.75
CA ALA A 68 8.99 -1.45 6.75
C ALA A 68 9.95 -0.29 6.47
N ARG A 69 11.18 -0.63 6.10
CA ARG A 69 12.11 0.34 5.54
C ARG A 69 11.62 0.77 4.16
N ARG A 70 11.71 2.07 3.88
CA ARG A 70 11.44 2.61 2.54
C ARG A 70 12.74 2.87 1.79
N GLY A 71 12.68 2.67 0.49
CA GLY A 71 13.75 3.03 -0.44
C GLY A 71 13.85 4.53 -0.67
N LEU A 72 14.99 4.95 -1.20
CA LEU A 72 15.17 6.30 -1.75
C LEU A 72 14.83 6.28 -3.24
N ALA A 73 13.87 7.10 -3.65
CA ALA A 73 13.51 7.29 -5.05
C ALA A 73 13.80 8.73 -5.49
N ASN A 74 14.06 8.91 -6.79
CA ASN A 74 14.25 10.23 -7.38
C ASN A 74 13.01 11.12 -7.12
N PRO A 75 13.15 12.27 -6.42
CA PRO A 75 12.02 13.15 -6.13
C PRO A 75 11.26 13.65 -7.36
N ALA A 76 11.92 13.71 -8.53
CA ALA A 76 11.28 14.11 -9.78
C ALA A 76 10.14 13.17 -10.21
N LEU A 77 10.10 11.92 -9.73
CA LEU A 77 9.01 10.99 -10.01
C LEU A 77 7.71 11.38 -9.30
N LYS A 78 7.75 12.25 -8.27
CA LYS A 78 6.54 12.70 -7.56
C LYS A 78 5.58 13.51 -8.44
N THR A 79 6.07 14.07 -9.55
CA THR A 79 5.28 14.85 -10.52
C THR A 79 5.08 14.09 -11.84
N GLN A 80 5.54 12.83 -11.91
CA GLN A 80 5.28 11.94 -13.04
C GLN A 80 4.06 11.09 -12.73
N PHE A 81 2.93 11.46 -13.32
CA PHE A 81 1.63 10.87 -13.01
C PHE A 81 1.25 9.79 -14.03
N THR A 82 0.88 8.62 -13.51
CA THR A 82 0.12 7.62 -14.24
C THR A 82 -1.36 7.97 -14.13
N THR A 83 -2.04 8.14 -15.26
CA THR A 83 -3.48 8.43 -15.27
C THR A 83 -4.30 7.17 -14.97
N ILE A 84 -5.27 7.30 -14.07
CA ILE A 84 -6.29 6.31 -13.73
C ILE A 84 -7.64 6.90 -14.14
N ALA A 85 -8.23 6.37 -15.22
CA ALA A 85 -9.56 6.77 -15.66
C ALA A 85 -10.66 6.35 -14.67
N PRO A 86 -11.86 6.96 -14.69
CA PRO A 86 -13.00 6.53 -13.90
C PRO A 86 -13.27 5.03 -14.02
N GLY A 87 -13.37 4.34 -12.88
CA GLY A 87 -13.58 2.89 -12.79
C GLY A 87 -12.34 2.04 -13.10
N ALA A 88 -11.25 2.63 -13.58
CA ALA A 88 -10.02 1.92 -13.88
C ALA A 88 -9.18 1.66 -12.62
N SER A 89 -8.19 0.78 -12.74
CA SER A 89 -7.27 0.46 -11.66
C SER A 89 -5.84 0.36 -12.17
N ILE A 90 -4.91 0.71 -11.30
CA ILE A 90 -3.48 0.47 -11.45
C ILE A 90 -3.01 -0.36 -10.27
N SER A 91 -1.90 -1.09 -10.44
CA SER A 91 -1.37 -1.92 -9.37
C SER A 91 0.16 -1.84 -9.27
N MET A 92 0.63 -2.12 -8.06
CA MET A 92 2.04 -2.36 -7.76
C MET A 92 2.15 -3.52 -6.79
N GLU A 93 3.27 -4.23 -6.86
CA GLU A 93 3.61 -5.29 -5.92
C GLU A 93 4.49 -4.72 -4.82
N ILE A 94 4.29 -5.23 -3.61
CA ILE A 94 5.18 -5.01 -2.48
C ILE A 94 5.52 -6.36 -1.87
N ASP A 95 6.71 -6.45 -1.29
CA ASP A 95 7.18 -7.68 -0.68
C ASP A 95 7.13 -7.51 0.84
N VAL A 96 6.41 -8.40 1.53
CA VAL A 96 6.47 -8.50 2.99
C VAL A 96 7.56 -9.49 3.34
N HIS A 97 8.71 -8.98 3.81
CA HIS A 97 9.86 -9.81 4.11
C HIS A 97 9.77 -10.43 5.52
N PRO A 98 10.29 -11.66 5.71
CA PRO A 98 10.38 -12.29 7.03
C PRO A 98 11.02 -11.40 8.09
N THR A 99 12.05 -10.64 7.73
CA THR A 99 12.76 -9.74 8.64
C THR A 99 11.88 -8.63 9.23
N ASP A 100 10.85 -8.18 8.49
CA ASP A 100 9.91 -7.18 8.97
C ASP A 100 8.96 -7.78 10.04
N ILE A 101 8.61 -9.06 9.88
CA ILE A 101 7.73 -9.82 10.78
C ILE A 101 8.51 -10.28 12.03
N GLU A 102 9.69 -10.85 11.84
CA GLU A 102 10.56 -11.37 12.89
C GLU A 102 11.03 -10.27 13.87
N THR A 103 10.96 -8.99 13.47
CA THR A 103 11.25 -7.86 14.34
C THR A 103 10.38 -7.86 15.61
N PHE A 104 9.16 -8.39 15.54
CA PHE A 104 8.29 -8.51 16.72
C PHE A 104 8.68 -9.64 17.67
N ARG A 105 9.54 -10.59 17.23
CA ARG A 105 9.92 -11.81 17.99
C ARG A 105 8.71 -12.61 18.47
N ILE A 106 7.66 -12.67 17.66
CA ILE A 106 6.43 -13.42 17.95
C ILE A 106 6.72 -14.90 17.72
N GLU A 107 6.28 -15.74 18.65
CA GLU A 107 6.45 -17.20 18.56
C GLU A 107 5.60 -17.82 17.45
N LYS A 108 4.36 -17.31 17.30
CA LYS A 108 3.41 -17.70 16.26
C LYS A 108 2.86 -16.45 15.58
N VAL A 109 3.17 -16.28 14.30
CA VAL A 109 2.86 -15.04 13.59
C VAL A 109 1.35 -14.87 13.40
N ASP A 110 0.84 -13.76 13.91
CA ASP A 110 -0.47 -13.22 13.57
C ASP A 110 -0.38 -11.69 13.58
N ILE A 111 -0.42 -11.10 12.39
CA ILE A 111 -0.19 -9.66 12.22
C ILE A 111 -1.17 -9.07 11.22
N SER A 112 -1.49 -7.80 11.43
CA SER A 112 -2.12 -6.94 10.42
C SER A 112 -1.06 -6.11 9.72
N VAL A 113 -0.99 -6.21 8.39
CA VAL A 113 -0.17 -5.38 7.53
C VAL A 113 -1.03 -4.30 6.92
N GLU A 114 -0.72 -3.05 7.23
CA GLU A 114 -1.39 -1.86 6.71
C GLU A 114 -0.50 -1.17 5.68
N VAL A 115 -0.99 -1.07 4.45
CA VAL A 115 -0.34 -0.31 3.38
C VAL A 115 -0.99 1.06 3.31
N ILE A 116 -0.18 2.11 3.46
CA ILE A 116 -0.62 3.50 3.45
C ILE A 116 0.06 4.21 2.27
N LEU A 117 -0.77 4.78 1.41
CA LEU A 117 -0.36 5.61 0.29
C LEU A 117 -0.57 7.07 0.66
N LYS A 118 0.50 7.86 0.57
CA LYS A 118 0.46 9.31 0.78
C LYS A 118 1.18 10.02 -0.34
N GLY A 119 0.64 11.14 -0.77
CA GLY A 119 1.29 12.00 -1.74
C GLY A 119 0.30 12.92 -2.42
N ASN A 120 0.81 13.61 -3.43
CA ASN A 120 0.01 14.55 -4.19
C ASN A 120 -0.53 13.83 -5.43
N ILE A 121 -1.79 14.06 -5.76
CA ILE A 121 -2.43 13.57 -6.97
C ILE A 121 -2.86 14.75 -7.85
N ARG A 122 -3.08 14.47 -9.12
CA ARG A 122 -3.62 15.43 -10.08
C ARG A 122 -5.03 15.01 -10.46
N ILE A 123 -6.01 15.90 -10.45
CA ILE A 123 -7.37 15.59 -10.90
C ILE A 123 -7.62 16.28 -12.23
N ASP A 124 -8.11 15.54 -13.23
CA ASP A 124 -8.53 16.06 -14.54
C ASP A 124 -7.48 16.94 -15.26
N GLY A 125 -6.19 16.66 -15.02
CA GLY A 125 -5.08 17.44 -15.59
C GLY A 125 -4.91 18.84 -14.98
N GLU A 126 -5.65 19.19 -13.92
CA GLU A 126 -5.52 20.47 -13.21
C GLU A 126 -4.07 20.72 -12.74
N ALA A 127 -3.66 21.99 -12.75
CA ALA A 127 -2.31 22.38 -12.31
C ALA A 127 -2.15 22.28 -10.78
N GLU A 128 -3.23 22.50 -10.04
CA GLU A 128 -3.24 22.34 -8.60
C GLU A 128 -3.26 20.85 -8.23
N LEU A 129 -2.33 20.46 -7.36
CA LEU A 129 -2.27 19.11 -6.85
C LEU A 129 -3.07 19.00 -5.56
N GLN A 130 -3.72 17.86 -5.37
CA GLN A 130 -4.47 17.58 -4.16
C GLN A 130 -3.72 16.58 -3.29
N ASP A 131 -3.71 16.84 -1.98
CA ASP A 131 -3.16 15.89 -1.01
C ASP A 131 -4.06 14.66 -0.95
N TYR A 132 -3.44 13.49 -1.08
CA TYR A 132 -4.08 12.20 -0.93
C TYR A 132 -3.45 11.40 0.20
N GLN A 133 -4.31 10.80 1.01
CA GLN A 133 -3.96 9.79 1.96
C GLN A 133 -5.03 8.70 1.94
N GLY A 134 -4.62 7.47 1.69
CA GLY A 134 -5.47 6.28 1.78
C GLY A 134 -4.66 5.08 2.24
N GLY A 135 -5.35 4.01 2.63
CA GLY A 135 -4.69 2.76 2.95
C GLY A 135 -5.64 1.58 2.99
N ALA A 136 -5.06 0.39 3.07
CA ALA A 136 -5.78 -0.86 3.22
C ALA A 136 -5.00 -1.81 4.13
N LYS A 137 -5.69 -2.81 4.69
CA LYS A 137 -5.11 -3.78 5.61
C LYS A 137 -5.31 -5.19 5.10
N ILE A 138 -4.33 -6.04 5.38
CA ILE A 138 -4.39 -7.48 5.15
C ILE A 138 -3.80 -8.20 6.35
N ARG A 139 -4.42 -9.31 6.75
CA ARG A 139 -3.92 -10.14 7.86
C ARG A 139 -2.96 -11.19 7.31
N ILE A 140 -1.82 -11.36 7.95
CA ILE A 140 -0.85 -12.42 7.67
C ILE A 140 -0.72 -13.26 8.94
N PHE A 141 -0.87 -14.58 8.80
CA PHE A 141 -0.87 -15.48 9.96
C PHE A 141 -0.22 -16.83 9.64
N GLU A 142 0.38 -17.46 10.65
CA GLU A 142 0.78 -18.87 10.61
C GLU A 142 -0.42 -19.76 10.91
N LYS A 143 -0.58 -20.85 10.15
CA LYS A 143 -1.56 -21.88 10.47
C LYS A 143 -1.08 -22.69 11.67
N ASP A 144 -2.02 -23.04 12.53
CA ASP A 144 -1.87 -24.09 13.53
C ASP A 144 -1.58 -25.40 12.80
N GLU A 145 -0.54 -26.12 13.25
CA GLU A 145 -0.25 -27.49 12.82
C GLU A 145 -1.29 -28.49 13.37
#